data_AF-A0A2E4EHT3-F1
#
_entry.id   AF-A0A2E4EHT3-F1
#
_cell.length_a   1.000
_cell.length_b   1.000
_cell.length_c   1.000
_cell.angle_alpha   90.00
_cell.angle_beta   90.00
_cell.angle_gamma   90.00
#
_symmetry.space_group_name_H-M   'P 1'
#
loop_
_entity.id
_entity.type
_entity.pdbx_description
1 polymer ?
#
loop_
_entity_poly.entity_id
_entity_poly.type
_entity_poly.pdbx_seq_one_letter_code
_entity_poly.pdbx_strand_id
1 'polypeptide(L)'
;MNNFKTSSILGAFLISMFLSVNAFAQDSHVVVRVYEPVNQAGEIVISYGNGKSERIPIEKLNSEHHEVNANKIVDVFNRLAKEGYSLESSAGSSHGNTGSILHVDTFVFVKDED
;
A
#
# COMPACT_ATOMS: atom_id res chain seq x y z
N MET A 1 -66.15 13.01 -23.52
CA MET A 1 -65.38 12.24 -22.51
C MET A 1 -64.07 11.83 -23.14
N ASN A 2 -62.97 12.26 -22.54
CA ASN A 2 -61.60 11.94 -22.94
C ASN A 2 -61.30 10.44 -22.79
N ASN A 3 -60.22 10.00 -23.45
CA ASN A 3 -59.13 9.14 -22.94
C ASN A 3 -58.63 8.20 -24.06
N PHE A 4 -57.36 7.92 -24.29
CA PHE A 4 -56.07 8.53 -23.97
C PHE A 4 -55.09 7.91 -24.99
N LYS A 5 -54.09 8.69 -25.40
CA LYS A 5 -53.11 8.36 -26.45
C LYS A 5 -52.06 7.31 -26.01
N THR A 6 -51.52 6.61 -27.02
CA THR A 6 -50.13 6.12 -27.19
C THR A 6 -49.22 5.98 -25.96
N SER A 7 -48.58 4.81 -25.82
CA SER A 7 -47.22 4.71 -25.26
C SER A 7 -46.54 3.42 -25.73
N SER A 8 -45.95 3.49 -26.92
CA SER A 8 -44.70 2.77 -27.22
C SER A 8 -43.54 3.56 -26.58
N ILE A 9 -42.40 2.89 -26.36
CA ILE A 9 -41.14 3.40 -25.77
C ILE A 9 -41.03 3.14 -24.25
N LEU A 10 -40.84 1.87 -23.88
CA LEU A 10 -40.33 1.51 -22.55
C LEU A 10 -39.42 0.27 -22.62
N GLY A 11 -38.48 0.25 -23.58
CA GLY A 11 -37.69 -0.95 -23.87
C GLY A 11 -36.19 -0.76 -24.06
N ALA A 12 -35.63 0.43 -23.78
CA ALA A 12 -34.24 0.72 -24.16
C ALA A 12 -33.40 1.49 -23.12
N PHE A 13 -33.72 1.40 -21.81
CA PHE A 13 -32.98 2.16 -20.78
C PHE A 13 -32.21 1.30 -19.76
N LEU A 14 -32.16 -0.03 -19.91
CA LEU A 14 -31.59 -0.93 -18.89
C LEU A 14 -30.26 -1.61 -19.26
N ILE A 15 -29.65 -1.29 -20.41
CA ILE A 15 -28.37 -1.92 -20.82
C ILE A 15 -27.14 -1.03 -20.55
N SER A 16 -27.31 0.26 -20.26
CA SER A 16 -26.19 1.18 -20.00
C SER A 16 -25.61 1.12 -18.58
N MET A 17 -26.23 0.38 -17.65
CA MET A 17 -25.81 0.36 -16.25
C MET A 17 -24.69 -0.66 -15.93
N PHE A 18 -24.21 -1.41 -16.92
CA PHE A 18 -23.13 -2.40 -16.75
C PHE A 18 -21.73 -1.91 -17.19
N LEU A 19 -21.56 -0.61 -17.46
CA LEU A 19 -20.25 -0.01 -17.73
C LEU A 19 -19.64 0.69 -16.50
N SER A 20 -20.10 0.35 -15.29
CA SER A 20 -19.58 0.93 -14.06
C SER A 20 -18.17 0.43 -13.77
N VAL A 21 -17.21 1.31 -14.12
CA VAL A 21 -15.95 1.59 -13.41
C VAL A 21 -15.07 0.38 -13.05
N ASN A 22 -14.16 0.05 -13.97
CA ASN A 22 -12.81 -0.27 -13.53
C ASN A 22 -12.20 1.05 -13.04
N ALA A 23 -12.48 1.42 -11.78
CA ALA A 23 -11.59 2.32 -11.07
C ALA A 23 -10.27 1.55 -10.94
N PHE A 24 -9.37 1.76 -11.90
CA PHE A 24 -7.98 1.39 -11.72
C PHE A 24 -7.57 2.06 -10.42
N ALA A 25 -7.39 1.27 -9.35
CA ALA A 25 -6.78 1.76 -8.13
C ALA A 25 -5.42 2.29 -8.55
N GLN A 26 -5.34 3.61 -8.68
CA GLN A 26 -4.15 4.29 -9.13
C GLN A 26 -3.08 3.93 -8.11
N ASP A 27 -1.97 3.34 -8.57
CA ASP A 27 -0.78 3.05 -7.76
C ASP A 27 -0.07 4.36 -7.37
N SER A 28 -0.84 5.34 -6.87
CA SER A 28 -0.36 6.67 -6.50
C SER A 28 0.37 6.67 -5.16
N HIS A 29 0.24 5.59 -4.38
CA HIS A 29 0.90 5.45 -3.09
C HIS A 29 1.43 4.03 -2.85
N VAL A 30 2.55 3.97 -2.12
CA VAL A 30 3.17 2.76 -1.58
C VAL A 30 3.44 2.98 -0.10
N VAL A 31 3.05 2.02 0.74
CA VAL A 31 3.34 2.04 2.18
C VAL A 31 4.37 0.96 2.48
N VAL A 32 5.52 1.38 2.99
CA VAL A 32 6.57 0.49 3.49
C VAL A 32 6.50 0.45 5.00
N ARG A 33 6.33 -0.74 5.59
CA ARG A 33 6.40 -0.96 7.04
C ARG A 33 7.55 -1.88 7.37
N VAL A 34 8.41 -1.45 8.28
CA VAL A 34 9.53 -2.23 8.80
C VAL A 34 9.14 -2.72 10.19
N TYR A 35 9.07 -4.03 10.37
CA TYR A 35 8.75 -4.67 11.63
C TYR A 35 10.01 -5.31 12.22
N GLU A 36 10.53 -4.74 13.30
CA GLU A 36 11.75 -5.19 13.97
C GLU A 36 11.45 -5.61 15.42
N PRO A 37 11.08 -6.87 15.63
CA PRO A 37 10.99 -7.43 16.98
C PRO A 37 12.40 -7.70 17.54
N VAL A 38 12.62 -7.41 18.81
CA VAL A 38 13.96 -7.50 19.44
C VAL A 38 14.50 -8.95 19.53
N ASN A 39 13.61 -9.95 19.59
CA ASN A 39 13.99 -11.34 19.91
C ASN A 39 13.79 -12.35 18.76
N GLN A 40 13.42 -11.91 17.57
CA GLN A 40 13.15 -12.79 16.43
C GLN A 40 13.40 -12.05 15.11
N ALA A 41 13.38 -12.77 13.99
CA ALA A 41 13.47 -12.16 12.66
C ALA A 41 12.27 -11.21 12.41
N GLY A 42 12.54 -10.16 11.65
CA GLY A 42 11.55 -9.15 11.27
C GLY A 42 11.17 -9.25 9.79
N GLU A 43 10.42 -8.25 9.33
CA GLU A 43 10.08 -8.13 7.91
C GLU A 43 9.91 -6.67 7.47
N ILE A 44 10.22 -6.41 6.21
CA ILE A 44 9.79 -5.21 5.48
C ILE A 44 8.56 -5.59 4.66
N VAL A 45 7.44 -4.95 4.91
CA VAL A 45 6.18 -5.14 4.18
C VAL A 45 5.95 -3.94 3.27
N ILE A 46 5.84 -4.17 1.97
CA ILE A 46 5.59 -3.15 0.96
C ILE A 46 4.17 -3.36 0.46
N SER A 47 3.29 -2.38 0.68
CA SER A 47 1.88 -2.43 0.27
C SER A 47 1.64 -1.41 -0.83
N TYR A 48 1.16 -1.88 -1.98
CA TYR A 48 0.89 -1.05 -3.15
C TYR A 48 -0.59 -0.61 -3.19
N GLY A 49 -0.87 0.56 -3.77
CA GLY A 49 -2.23 1.09 -3.92
C GLY A 49 -3.21 0.16 -4.63
N ASN A 50 -2.71 -0.70 -5.53
CA ASN A 50 -3.48 -1.76 -6.20
C ASN A 50 -3.84 -2.99 -5.33
N GLY A 51 -3.50 -2.98 -4.04
CA GLY A 51 -3.80 -4.05 -3.09
C GLY A 51 -2.83 -5.23 -3.12
N LYS A 52 -1.79 -5.21 -3.96
CA LYS A 52 -0.68 -6.17 -3.89
C LYS A 52 0.25 -5.83 -2.73
N SER A 53 0.97 -6.84 -2.23
CA SER A 53 2.00 -6.66 -1.22
C SER A 53 3.18 -7.57 -1.42
N GLU A 54 4.38 -7.08 -1.07
CA GLU A 54 5.62 -7.83 -1.00
C GLU A 54 6.11 -7.89 0.45
N ARG A 55 6.81 -8.97 0.81
CA ARG A 55 7.44 -9.14 2.13
C ARG A 55 8.89 -9.52 1.94
N ILE A 56 9.80 -8.79 2.59
CA ILE A 56 11.24 -9.02 2.56
C ILE A 56 11.68 -9.38 3.98
N PRO A 57 12.22 -10.59 4.21
CA PRO A 57 12.69 -10.97 5.53
C PRO A 57 13.93 -10.15 5.93
N ILE A 58 13.94 -9.70 7.18
CA ILE A 58 15.10 -9.06 7.81
C ILE A 58 15.48 -9.84 9.07
N GLU A 59 16.74 -9.72 9.47
CA GLU A 59 17.24 -10.45 10.63
C GLU A 59 16.75 -9.81 11.93
N LYS A 60 16.95 -10.52 13.05
CA LYS A 60 16.63 -9.97 14.38
C LYS A 60 17.39 -8.68 14.65
N LEU A 61 16.75 -7.76 15.37
CA LEU A 61 17.34 -6.47 15.72
C LEU A 61 18.46 -6.66 16.76
N ASN A 62 19.72 -6.66 16.29
CA ASN A 62 20.91 -6.67 17.13
C ASN A 62 22.07 -5.93 16.44
N SER A 63 23.17 -5.75 17.15
CA SER A 63 24.35 -5.03 16.62
C SER A 63 25.00 -5.68 15.40
N GLU A 64 24.85 -7.00 15.25
CA GLU A 64 25.42 -7.77 14.14
C GLU A 64 24.66 -7.55 12.83
N HIS A 65 23.34 -7.47 12.89
CA HIS A 65 22.50 -7.38 11.69
C HIS A 65 21.97 -5.97 11.41
N HIS A 66 22.20 -5.00 12.29
CA HIS A 66 21.70 -3.64 12.13
C HIS A 66 22.06 -3.03 10.77
N GLU A 67 23.33 -3.14 10.35
CA GLU A 67 23.77 -2.63 9.04
C GLU A 67 23.16 -3.42 7.87
N VAL A 68 23.05 -4.75 8.01
CA VAL A 68 22.45 -5.62 6.99
C VAL A 68 20.98 -5.29 6.78
N ASN A 69 20.23 -5.09 7.87
CA ASN A 69 18.82 -4.70 7.82
C ASN A 69 18.65 -3.29 7.22
N ALA A 70 19.50 -2.33 7.62
CA ALA A 70 19.47 -0.98 7.07
C ALA A 70 19.71 -0.97 5.55
N ASN A 71 20.68 -1.75 5.06
CA ASN A 71 20.95 -1.87 3.63
C ASN A 71 19.73 -2.41 2.86
N LYS A 72 19.00 -3.39 3.41
CA LYS A 72 17.75 -3.89 2.79
C LYS A 72 16.67 -2.80 2.68
N ILE A 73 16.54 -1.94 3.69
CA ILE A 73 15.59 -0.81 3.66
C ILE A 73 16.01 0.20 2.58
N VAL A 74 17.30 0.53 2.51
CA VAL A 74 17.85 1.41 1.47
C VAL A 74 17.62 0.86 0.07
N ASP A 75 17.79 -0.45 -0.13
CA ASP A 75 17.51 -1.11 -1.41
C ASP A 75 16.04 -0.98 -1.83
N VAL A 76 15.11 -1.11 -0.87
CA VAL A 76 13.68 -0.88 -1.11
C VAL A 76 13.42 0.57 -1.53
N PHE A 77 13.99 1.55 -0.83
CA PHE A 77 13.78 2.96 -1.15
C PHE A 77 14.36 3.32 -2.52
N ASN A 78 15.56 2.83 -2.82
CA ASN A 78 16.20 3.02 -4.13
C ASN A 78 15.38 2.39 -5.26
N ARG A 79 14.76 1.22 -5.02
CA ARG A 79 13.85 0.58 -5.97
C ARG A 79 12.62 1.45 -6.22
N LEU A 80 11.95 1.91 -5.17
CA LEU A 80 10.77 2.78 -5.28
C LEU A 80 11.09 4.11 -5.98
N ALA A 81 12.25 4.71 -5.68
CA ALA A 81 12.70 5.91 -6.37
C ALA A 81 12.90 5.69 -7.88
N LYS A 82 13.48 4.55 -8.28
CA LYS A 82 13.61 4.17 -9.71
C LYS A 82 12.26 3.93 -10.39
N GLU A 83 11.24 3.53 -9.64
CA GLU A 83 9.86 3.37 -10.12
C GLU A 83 9.08 4.69 -10.18
N GLY A 84 9.70 5.80 -9.74
CA GLY A 84 9.15 7.15 -9.79
C GLY A 84 8.40 7.56 -8.52
N TYR A 85 8.55 6.84 -7.41
CA TYR A 85 7.97 7.24 -6.14
C TYR A 85 8.91 8.15 -5.34
N SER A 86 8.31 9.11 -4.64
CA SER A 86 8.98 10.03 -3.71
C SER A 86 8.49 9.79 -2.29
N LEU A 87 9.38 9.88 -1.30
CA LEU A 87 9.00 9.78 0.12
C LEU A 87 8.18 11.01 0.52
N GLU A 88 6.95 10.79 0.97
CA GLU A 88 6.05 11.85 1.44
C GLU A 88 6.07 11.96 2.97
N SER A 89 6.07 10.82 3.68
CA SER A 89 5.93 10.80 5.13
C SER A 89 6.64 9.62 5.78
N SER A 90 7.03 9.78 7.04
CA SER A 90 7.53 8.71 7.88
C SER A 90 6.99 8.83 9.31
N ALA A 91 6.76 7.69 9.95
CA ALA A 91 6.31 7.60 11.33
C ALA A 91 6.93 6.36 11.98
N GLY A 92 7.47 6.53 13.19
CA GLY A 92 8.02 5.44 13.99
C GLY A 92 7.17 5.20 15.23
N SER A 93 7.00 3.93 15.59
CA SER A 93 6.35 3.55 16.83
C SER A 93 7.02 2.33 17.43
N SER A 94 7.01 2.23 18.75
CA SER A 94 7.48 1.06 19.47
C SER A 94 6.40 0.64 20.46
N HIS A 95 6.03 -0.64 20.40
CA HIS A 95 4.99 -1.20 21.26
C HIS A 95 5.45 -2.57 21.78
N GLY A 96 5.11 -2.88 23.03
CA GLY A 96 5.40 -4.18 23.63
C GLY A 96 5.76 -4.09 25.11
N ASN A 97 5.94 -5.25 25.73
CA ASN A 97 6.56 -5.35 27.06
C ASN A 97 8.07 -5.63 26.90
N THR A 98 8.82 -5.61 28.00
CA THR A 98 10.30 -5.81 28.01
C THR A 98 10.76 -7.08 27.27
N GLY A 99 9.93 -8.12 27.14
CA GLY A 99 10.25 -9.35 26.41
C GLY A 99 9.75 -9.40 24.96
N SER A 100 8.97 -8.43 24.51
CA SER A 100 8.25 -8.48 23.22
C SER A 100 8.25 -7.13 22.48
N ILE A 101 9.24 -6.27 22.73
CA ILE A 101 9.33 -4.97 22.06
C ILE A 101 9.35 -5.19 20.54
N LEU A 102 8.43 -4.52 19.87
CA LEU A 102 8.31 -4.46 18.42
C LEU A 102 8.47 -3.01 17.98
N HIS A 103 9.53 -2.75 17.21
CA HIS A 103 9.69 -1.50 16.49
C HIS A 103 8.94 -1.59 15.17
N VAL A 104 8.15 -0.56 14.87
CA VAL A 104 7.41 -0.42 13.61
C VAL A 104 7.68 0.96 13.05
N ASP A 105 8.45 0.99 11.97
CA ASP A 105 8.65 2.20 11.17
C ASP A 105 7.79 2.11 9.91
N THR A 106 7.06 3.17 9.63
CA THR A 106 6.17 3.29 8.46
C THR A 106 6.66 4.44 7.59
N PHE A 107 6.77 4.19 6.30
CA PHE A 107 7.14 5.16 5.28
C PHE A 107 6.07 5.17 4.20
N VAL A 108 5.63 6.35 3.81
CA VAL A 108 4.64 6.55 2.75
C VAL A 108 5.34 7.20 1.57
N PHE A 109 5.24 6.54 0.43
CA PHE A 109 5.77 6.96 -0.85
C PHE A 109 4.63 7.28 -1.79
N VAL A 110 4.74 8.36 -2.55
CA VAL A 110 3.75 8.77 -3.54
C VAL A 110 4.37 8.95 -4.91
N LYS A 111 3.57 8.72 -5.94
CA LYS A 111 3.96 8.98 -7.33
C LYS A 111 3.21 10.23 -7.78
N ASP A 112 3.95 11.23 -8.26
CA ASP A 112 3.32 12.44 -8.80
C ASP A 112 2.45 12.04 -10.00
N GLU A 113 1.22 12.53 -10.02
CA GLU A 113 0.34 12.43 -11.19
C GLU A 113 0.75 13.55 -12.15
N ASP A 114 1.20 13.18 -13.36
CA ASP A 114 1.49 14.13 -14.46
C ASP A 114 0.26 14.98 -14.83
#